data_AF-A0A8J3TX11-F1
#
_entry.id   AF-A0A8J3TX11-F1
#
_cell.length_a   1.000
_cell.length_b   1.000
_cell.length_c   1.000
_cell.angle_alpha   90.00
_cell.angle_beta   90.00
_cell.angle_gamma   90.00
#
_symmetry.space_group_name_H-M   'P 1'
#
loop_
_entity.id
_entity.type
_entity.pdbx_description
1 polymer ?
#
loop_
_entity_poly.entity_id
_entity_poly.type
_entity_poly.pdbx_seq_one_letter_code
_entity_poly.pdbx_strand_id
1 'polypeptide(L)'
;MAAQQDPRLELAVRHLGPVTIQRYPSLPPHLLLLTDTSGTGYVVKQHRDPDRFAQEAHAYTAWIPQLGDRAPQLIVIDPAASLLLLTLLPGRSAAILPPGSAAEQHAHRAAGLTLRLCSIRSRRRTTAQPAPSTWDGGCARGPTAPTPQT
;
A
#
# COMPACT_ATOMS: atom_id res chain seq x y z
N MET A 1 -2.36 32.02 -20.63
CA MET A 1 -2.27 30.64 -20.13
C MET A 1 -1.67 30.70 -18.74
N ALA A 2 -2.48 30.57 -17.68
CA ALA A 2 -1.95 30.45 -16.34
C ALA A 2 -1.10 29.17 -16.29
N ALA A 3 0.15 29.26 -15.83
CA ALA A 3 0.91 28.07 -15.51
C ALA A 3 0.13 27.34 -14.42
N GLN A 4 -0.50 26.22 -14.76
CA GLN A 4 -1.23 25.40 -13.79
C GLN A 4 -0.25 25.08 -12.67
N GLN A 5 -0.53 25.59 -11.47
CA GLN A 5 0.27 25.28 -10.30
C GLN A 5 0.21 23.77 -10.08
N ASP A 6 1.37 23.15 -9.86
CA ASP A 6 1.46 21.70 -9.73
C ASP A 6 0.81 21.28 -8.40
N PRO A 7 -0.31 20.55 -8.40
CA PRO A 7 -1.05 20.20 -7.18
C PRO A 7 -0.20 19.37 -6.21
N ARG A 8 0.84 18.69 -6.70
CA ARG A 8 1.79 17.96 -5.87
C ARG A 8 2.67 18.91 -5.05
N LEU A 9 3.12 20.00 -5.68
CA LEU A 9 3.91 21.02 -5.01
C LEU A 9 3.07 21.80 -4.01
N GLU A 10 1.83 22.13 -4.37
CA GLU A 10 0.89 22.79 -3.45
C GLU A 10 0.64 21.97 -2.19
N LEU A 11 0.35 20.66 -2.36
CA LEU A 11 0.20 19.73 -1.25
C LEU A 11 1.44 19.73 -0.36
N ALA A 12 2.62 19.61 -0.96
CA ALA A 12 3.86 19.58 -0.19
C ALA A 12 4.11 20.88 0.58
N VAL A 13 3.97 22.03 -0.08
CA VAL A 13 4.19 23.34 0.57
C VAL A 13 3.22 23.55 1.73
N ARG A 14 1.96 23.14 1.56
CA ARG A 14 0.92 23.24 2.60
C ARG A 14 1.26 22.44 3.86
N HIS A 15 1.88 21.26 3.71
CA HIS A 15 2.14 20.34 4.83
C HIS A 15 3.56 20.41 5.39
N LEU A 16 4.55 20.79 4.57
CA LEU A 16 5.97 20.79 4.93
C LEU A 16 6.58 22.20 5.01
N GLY A 17 5.87 23.23 4.52
CA GLY A 17 6.44 24.55 4.32
C GLY A 17 7.31 24.63 3.06
N PRO A 18 8.29 25.54 3.00
CA PRO A 18 9.15 25.69 1.84
C PRO A 18 9.92 24.39 1.50
N VAL A 19 9.85 23.98 0.22
CA VAL A 19 10.52 22.77 -0.28
C VAL A 19 11.23 23.05 -1.60
N THR A 20 12.31 22.31 -1.85
CA THR A 20 13.05 22.32 -3.11
C THR A 20 12.73 21.07 -3.93
N ILE A 21 12.43 21.23 -5.21
CA ILE A 21 12.22 20.10 -6.14
C ILE A 21 13.56 19.48 -6.52
N GLN A 22 13.70 18.18 -6.27
CA GLN A 22 14.83 17.38 -6.72
C GLN A 22 14.55 16.82 -8.12
N ARG A 23 15.36 17.23 -9.10
CA ARG A 23 15.17 16.83 -10.50
C ARG A 23 15.98 15.57 -10.81
N TYR A 24 15.27 14.49 -11.11
CA TYR A 24 15.85 13.24 -11.60
C TYR A 24 15.29 12.94 -12.98
N PRO A 25 16.11 12.88 -14.04
CA PRO A 25 15.63 12.69 -15.41
C PRO A 25 14.83 11.40 -15.63
N SER A 26 15.11 10.35 -14.85
CA SER A 26 14.44 9.05 -14.92
C SER A 26 13.21 8.94 -14.03
N LEU A 27 12.83 10.00 -13.31
CA LEU A 27 11.70 9.96 -12.40
C LEU A 27 10.39 9.89 -13.21
N PRO A 28 9.52 8.89 -12.95
CA PRO A 28 8.21 8.84 -13.57
C PRO A 28 7.44 10.15 -13.38
N PRO A 29 6.67 10.60 -14.40
CA PRO A 29 6.03 11.92 -14.38
C PRO A 29 4.97 12.08 -13.28
N HIS A 30 4.51 10.98 -12.70
CA HIS A 30 3.53 10.95 -11.62
C HIS A 30 4.17 11.09 -10.22
N LEU A 31 5.49 11.16 -10.14
CA LEU A 31 6.25 11.36 -8.91
C LEU A 31 6.90 12.74 -8.89
N LEU A 32 6.96 13.35 -7.70
CA LEU A 32 7.71 14.56 -7.43
C LEU A 32 8.60 14.31 -6.21
N LEU A 33 9.92 14.45 -6.38
CA LEU A 33 10.89 14.34 -5.29
C LEU A 33 11.20 15.73 -4.74
N LEU A 34 11.24 15.83 -3.41
CA LEU A 34 11.34 17.08 -2.70
C LEU A 34 12.34 16.98 -1.54
N THR A 35 12.87 18.12 -1.13
CA THR A 35 13.65 18.27 0.10
C THR A 35 13.15 19.49 0.85
N ASP A 36 12.91 19.37 2.15
CA ASP A 36 12.57 20.52 3.00
C ASP A 36 13.82 21.34 3.38
N THR A 37 13.62 22.40 4.17
CA THR A 37 14.71 23.27 4.63
C THR A 37 15.67 22.60 5.62
N SER A 38 15.28 21.47 6.22
CA SER A 38 16.14 20.67 7.11
C SER A 38 17.00 19.65 6.36
N GLY A 39 16.78 19.49 5.05
CA GLY A 39 17.44 18.46 4.24
C GLY A 39 16.70 17.12 4.23
N THR A 40 15.51 17.03 4.83
CA THR A 40 14.72 15.79 4.82
C THR A 40 14.07 15.59 3.46
N GLY A 41 14.19 14.37 2.93
CA GLY A 41 13.64 14.01 1.61
C GLY A 41 12.18 13.56 1.69
N TYR A 42 11.41 13.92 0.67
CA TYR A 42 10.01 13.51 0.51
C TYR A 42 9.69 13.12 -0.93
N VAL A 43 8.63 12.34 -1.09
CA VAL A 43 8.06 12.02 -2.40
C VAL A 43 6.55 12.29 -2.40
N VAL A 44 6.08 13.00 -3.41
CA VAL A 44 4.64 13.12 -3.71
C VAL A 44 4.32 12.25 -4.89
N LYS A 45 3.31 11.39 -4.75
CA LYS A 45 2.77 10.55 -5.82
C LYS A 45 1.41 11.07 -6.23
N GLN A 46 1.15 11.11 -7.53
CA GLN A 46 -0.17 11.38 -8.09
C GLN A 46 -0.66 10.18 -8.88
N HIS A 47 -1.86 9.72 -8.59
CA HIS A 47 -2.46 8.60 -9.29
C HIS A 47 -3.49 9.11 -10.30
N ARG A 48 -3.48 8.53 -11.51
CA ARG A 48 -4.56 8.72 -12.49
C ARG A 48 -5.68 7.70 -12.35
N ASP A 49 -5.36 6.57 -11.74
CA ASP A 49 -6.24 5.44 -11.53
C ASP A 49 -6.70 5.46 -10.05
N PRO A 50 -8.01 5.66 -9.80
CA PRO A 50 -8.55 5.76 -8.45
C PRO A 50 -8.46 4.44 -7.67
N ASP A 51 -8.49 3.29 -8.35
CA ASP A 51 -8.38 1.99 -7.69
C ASP A 51 -6.94 1.77 -7.21
N ARG A 52 -5.96 2.15 -8.03
CA ARG A 52 -4.55 2.14 -7.61
C ARG A 52 -4.29 3.11 -6.46
N PHE A 53 -4.88 4.29 -6.50
CA PHE A 53 -4.80 5.25 -5.39
C PHE A 53 -5.35 4.63 -4.10
N ALA A 54 -6.56 4.08 -4.14
CA ALA A 54 -7.22 3.49 -2.98
C ALA A 54 -6.41 2.30 -2.42
N GLN A 55 -5.87 1.44 -3.30
CA GLN A 55 -5.01 0.32 -2.90
C GLN A 55 -3.74 0.80 -2.20
N GLU A 56 -3.05 1.80 -2.76
CA GLU A 56 -1.81 2.32 -2.18
C GLU A 56 -2.07 3.05 -0.86
N ALA A 57 -3.10 3.90 -0.80
CA ALA A 57 -3.55 4.55 0.43
C ALA A 57 -3.88 3.53 1.54
N HIS A 58 -4.59 2.44 1.18
CA HIS A 58 -4.87 1.35 2.11
C HIS A 58 -3.58 0.64 2.58
N ALA A 59 -2.63 0.37 1.69
CA ALA A 59 -1.37 -0.26 2.05
C ALA A 59 -0.59 0.59 3.06
N TYR A 60 -0.47 1.90 2.80
CA TYR A 60 0.24 2.81 3.69
C TYR A 60 -0.43 2.91 5.08
N THR A 61 -1.76 3.03 5.11
CA THR A 61 -2.50 3.14 6.38
C THR A 61 -2.51 1.83 7.18
N ALA A 62 -2.60 0.68 6.52
CA ALA A 62 -2.80 -0.58 7.22
C ALA A 62 -1.49 -1.30 7.58
N TRP A 63 -0.40 -1.09 6.84
CA TRP A 63 0.81 -1.94 6.93
C TRP A 63 2.01 -1.20 7.53
N ILE A 64 2.19 0.09 7.24
CA ILE A 64 3.37 0.88 7.66
C ILE A 64 3.63 0.89 9.17
N PRO A 65 2.61 0.95 10.06
CA PRO A 65 2.85 0.92 11.50
C PRO A 65 3.64 -0.31 11.99
N GLN A 66 3.66 -1.40 11.22
CA GLN A 66 4.39 -2.62 11.56
C GLN A 66 5.77 -2.73 10.87
N LEU A 67 5.98 -1.95 9.81
CA LEU A 67 7.24 -1.93 9.09
C LEU A 67 8.25 -0.96 9.72
N GLY A 68 7.76 0.02 10.50
CA GLY A 68 8.61 1.00 11.16
C GLY A 68 9.43 1.79 10.15
N ASP A 69 10.71 1.98 10.43
CA ASP A 69 11.68 2.68 9.61
C ASP A 69 12.04 1.98 8.29
N ARG A 70 11.56 0.75 8.07
CA ARG A 70 11.80 -0.03 6.84
C ARG A 70 10.90 0.36 5.67
N ALA A 71 10.02 1.33 5.86
CA ALA A 71 9.13 1.81 4.81
C ALA A 71 8.99 3.35 4.88
N PRO A 72 8.69 4.00 3.74
CA PRO A 72 8.31 5.40 3.73
C PRO A 72 7.15 5.68 4.70
N GLN A 73 7.26 6.73 5.49
CA GLN A 73 6.18 7.17 6.37
C GLN A 73 5.17 7.97 5.58
N LEU A 74 3.89 7.73 5.85
CA LEU A 74 2.79 8.49 5.26
C LEU A 74 2.63 9.82 6.02
N ILE A 75 2.73 10.93 5.30
CA ILE A 75 2.51 12.28 5.86
C ILE A 75 1.08 12.74 5.62
N VAL A 76 0.59 12.62 4.38
CA VAL A 76 -0.79 13.00 4.04
C VAL A 76 -1.32 12.20 2.84
N ILE A 77 -2.64 11.99 2.87
CA ILE A 77 -3.45 11.47 1.76
C ILE A 77 -4.38 12.61 1.32
N ASP A 78 -4.41 12.91 0.02
CA ASP A 78 -5.39 13.82 -0.59
C ASP A 78 -6.23 13.05 -1.62
N PRO A 79 -7.41 12.55 -1.23
CA PRO A 79 -8.29 11.80 -2.12
C PRO A 79 -8.85 12.62 -3.29
N ALA A 80 -9.03 13.93 -3.11
CA ALA A 80 -9.62 14.78 -4.14
C ALA A 80 -8.70 14.91 -5.36
N ALA A 81 -7.39 15.00 -5.12
CA ALA A 81 -6.37 15.05 -6.16
C ALA A 81 -5.67 13.71 -6.43
N SER A 82 -6.08 12.63 -5.73
CA SER A 82 -5.44 11.32 -5.75
C SER A 82 -3.92 11.38 -5.47
N LEU A 83 -3.56 12.14 -4.42
CA LEU A 83 -2.16 12.36 -4.03
C LEU A 83 -1.79 11.65 -2.72
N LEU A 84 -0.54 11.21 -2.65
CA LEU A 84 0.10 10.71 -1.44
C LEU A 84 1.42 11.45 -1.24
N LEU A 85 1.64 12.02 -0.05
CA LEU A 85 2.94 12.58 0.35
C LEU A 85 3.56 11.67 1.41
N LEU A 86 4.79 11.25 1.14
CA LEU A 86 5.53 10.27 1.92
C LEU A 86 6.93 10.79 2.23
N THR A 87 7.56 10.31 3.31
CA THR A 87 9.00 10.50 3.49
C THR A 87 9.77 9.72 2.42
N LEU A 88 10.97 10.20 2.09
CA LEU A 88 11.86 9.46 1.20
C LEU A 88 12.60 8.38 1.99
N LEU A 89 12.55 7.13 1.53
CA LEU A 89 13.40 6.08 2.07
C LEU A 89 14.76 6.12 1.35
N PRO A 90 15.87 6.40 2.04
CA PRO A 90 17.18 6.41 1.41
C PRO A 90 17.58 4.99 0.99
N GLY A 91 18.21 4.88 -0.18
CA GLY A 91 18.71 3.61 -0.67
C GLY A 91 18.79 3.52 -2.18
N ARG A 92 19.12 2.32 -2.65
CA ARG A 92 19.16 1.98 -4.07
C ARG A 92 18.26 0.78 -4.30
N SER A 93 17.69 0.71 -5.50
CA SER A 93 16.92 -0.48 -5.90
C SER A 93 17.82 -1.71 -5.84
N ALA A 94 17.33 -2.81 -5.26
CA ALA A 94 18.08 -4.08 -5.27
C ALA A 94 18.29 -4.61 -6.69
N ALA A 95 17.47 -4.19 -7.67
CA ALA A 95 17.56 -4.63 -9.06
C ALA A 95 18.83 -4.18 -9.79
N ILE A 96 19.58 -3.22 -9.25
CA ILE A 96 20.85 -2.75 -9.84
C ILE A 96 22.07 -3.41 -9.19
N LEU A 97 21.86 -4.27 -8.18
CA LEU A 97 22.96 -4.95 -7.50
C LEU A 97 23.50 -6.08 -8.40
N PRO A 98 24.82 -6.32 -8.41
CA PRO A 98 25.38 -7.42 -9.18
C PRO A 98 24.86 -8.78 -8.66
N PRO A 99 24.42 -9.68 -9.54
CA PRO A 99 24.01 -11.02 -9.15
C PRO A 99 25.12 -11.78 -8.40
N GLY A 100 24.75 -12.48 -7.33
CA GLY A 100 25.65 -13.23 -6.46
C GLY A 100 26.42 -12.38 -5.44
N SER A 101 26.33 -11.05 -5.51
CA SER A 101 27.07 -10.17 -4.62
C SER A 101 26.60 -10.27 -3.16
N ALA A 102 27.50 -9.98 -2.22
CA ALA A 102 27.15 -9.89 -0.81
C ALA A 102 26.05 -8.84 -0.53
N ALA A 103 26.03 -7.76 -1.32
CA ALA A 103 25.01 -6.73 -1.24
C ALA A 103 23.63 -7.24 -1.67
N GLU A 104 23.55 -8.01 -2.76
CA GLU A 104 22.31 -8.64 -3.22
C GLU A 104 21.80 -9.65 -2.17
N GLN A 105 22.69 -10.51 -1.64
CA GLN A 105 22.34 -11.45 -0.57
C GLN A 105 21.81 -10.73 0.68
N HIS A 106 22.43 -9.61 1.07
CA HIS A 106 21.96 -8.79 2.18
C HIS A 106 20.58 -8.20 1.89
N ALA A 107 20.35 -7.67 0.69
CA ALA A 107 19.05 -7.15 0.27
C ALA A 107 17.95 -8.21 0.31
N HIS A 108 18.22 -9.44 -0.14
CA HIS A 108 17.28 -10.55 -0.03
C HIS A 108 16.98 -10.95 1.41
N ARG A 109 17.98 -11.00 2.29
CA ARG A 109 17.76 -11.24 3.72
C ARG A 109 16.88 -10.16 4.35
N ALA A 110 17.16 -8.88 4.07
CA ALA A 110 16.35 -7.78 4.55
C ALA A 110 14.91 -7.85 4.04
N ALA A 111 14.71 -8.16 2.75
CA ALA A 111 13.38 -8.35 2.17
C ALA A 111 12.61 -9.50 2.85
N GLY A 112 13.28 -10.63 3.13
CA GLY A 112 12.68 -11.76 3.85
C GLY A 112 12.20 -11.39 5.26
N LEU A 113 12.96 -10.57 5.99
CA LEU A 113 12.56 -10.05 7.29
C LEU A 113 11.33 -9.15 7.20
N THR A 114 11.28 -8.26 6.20
CA THR A 114 10.11 -7.40 5.94
C THR A 114 8.86 -8.21 5.59
N LEU A 115 8.99 -9.23 4.72
CA LEU A 115 7.88 -10.13 4.36
C LEU A 115 7.35 -10.88 5.58
N ARG A 116 8.24 -11.31 6.49
CA ARG A 116 7.83 -11.96 7.74
C ARG A 116 6.92 -11.05 8.57
N LEU A 117 7.23 -9.76 8.70
CA LEU A 117 6.41 -8.79 9.41
C LEU A 117 5.02 -8.63 8.79
N CYS A 118 4.93 -8.50 7.46
CA CYS A 118 3.65 -8.44 6.76
C CYS A 118 2.79 -9.70 6.98
N SER A 119 3.41 -10.87 6.96
CA SER A 119 2.72 -12.17 7.12
C SER A 119 2.11 -12.40 8.51
N ILE A 120 2.61 -11.72 9.54
CA ILE A 120 2.08 -11.82 10.91
C ILE A 120 0.72 -11.10 11.00
N ARG A 121 0.54 -10.01 10.23
CA ARG A 121 -0.71 -9.25 10.19
C ARG A 121 -1.83 -9.96 9.44
N SER A 122 -1.53 -10.54 8.28
CA SER A 122 -2.54 -11.25 7.48
C SER A 122 -3.19 -12.38 8.28
N ARG A 123 -2.39 -13.10 9.07
CA ARG A 123 -2.86 -14.17 9.96
C ARG A 123 -3.74 -13.71 11.12
N ARG A 124 -3.56 -12.49 11.64
CA ARG A 124 -4.43 -11.92 12.69
C ARG A 124 -5.77 -11.41 12.15
N ARG A 125 -5.93 -11.27 10.83
CA ARG A 125 -7.19 -10.83 10.19
C ARG A 125 -8.08 -12.02 9.80
N THR A 126 -7.50 -13.21 9.62
CA THR A 126 -8.21 -14.45 9.23
C THR A 126 -8.76 -15.26 10.41
N THR A 127 -8.64 -14.77 11.65
CA THR A 127 -9.27 -15.42 12.83
C THR A 127 -10.65 -14.86 13.18
N ALA A 128 -11.23 -14.01 12.32
CA ALA A 128 -12.68 -13.83 12.31
C ALA A 128 -13.33 -15.11 11.76
N GLN A 129 -13.62 -16.01 12.69
CA GLN A 129 -14.34 -17.26 12.50
C GLN A 129 -15.59 -17.01 11.62
N PRO A 130 -15.79 -17.71 10.50
CA PRO A 130 -17.10 -17.71 9.86
C PRO A 130 -18.10 -18.25 10.88
N ALA A 131 -19.24 -17.56 11.03
CA ALA A 131 -20.36 -18.03 11.83
C ALA A 131 -20.67 -19.49 11.47
N PRO A 132 -21.02 -20.36 12.44
CA PRO A 132 -21.42 -21.73 12.14
C PRO A 132 -22.57 -21.66 11.14
N SER A 133 -22.36 -22.21 9.94
CA SER A 133 -23.44 -22.35 8.97
C SER A 133 -24.48 -23.28 9.56
N THR A 134 -25.68 -22.76 9.79
CA THR A 134 -26.86 -23.55 10.04
C THR A 134 -27.17 -24.34 8.77
N TRP A 135 -26.73 -25.59 8.74
CA TRP A 135 -27.22 -26.58 7.79
C TRP A 135 -28.67 -26.89 8.12
N ASP A 136 -29.62 -26.28 7.42
CA ASP A 136 -31.02 -26.72 7.41
C ASP A 136 -31.17 -27.92 6.47
N GLY A 137 -30.75 -29.08 6.99
CA GLY A 137 -30.99 -30.39 6.37
C GLY A 137 -32.47 -30.75 6.40
N GLY A 138 -33.24 -30.24 5.43
CA GLY A 138 -34.63 -30.61 5.20
C GLY A 138 -34.76 -32.04 4.68
N CYS A 139 -34.96 -33.01 5.58
CA CYS A 139 -35.51 -34.33 5.22
C CYS A 139 -37.04 -34.21 5.05
N ALA A 140 -37.49 -33.91 3.83
CA ALA A 140 -38.89 -34.04 3.47
C ALA A 140 -39.26 -35.53 3.35
N ARG A 141 -40.03 -36.03 4.32
CA ARG A 141 -40.73 -37.32 4.26
C ARG A 141 -41.79 -37.27 3.15
N GLY A 142 -41.71 -38.17 2.18
CA GLY A 142 -42.75 -38.37 1.17
C GLY A 142 -44.02 -39.01 1.78
N PRO A 143 -45.23 -38.64 1.32
CA PRO A 143 -46.46 -39.24 1.81
C PRO A 143 -46.70 -40.62 1.17
N THR A 144 -47.01 -41.59 2.04
CA THR A 144 -47.53 -42.93 1.74
C THR A 144 -48.90 -42.87 1.04
N ALA A 145 -49.04 -43.58 -0.08
CA ALA A 145 -50.32 -43.85 -0.72
C ALA A 145 -50.89 -45.22 -0.25
N PRO A 146 -52.22 -45.36 -0.06
CA PRO A 146 -52.83 -46.56 0.50
C PRO A 146 -53.12 -47.63 -0.57
N THR A 147 -53.00 -48.90 -0.14
CA THR A 147 -53.49 -50.10 -0.85
C THR A 147 -55.02 -50.16 -0.81
N PRO A 148 -55.64 -50.81 -1.81
CA PRO A 148 -56.52 -51.91 -1.40
C PRO A 148 -56.46 -53.16 -2.32
N GLN A 149 -56.58 -54.29 -1.64
CA GLN A 149 -57.24 -55.58 -1.96
C GLN A 149 -58.18 -55.52 -3.19
N THR A 150 -58.24 -56.48 -4.12
CA THR A 150 -58.26 -57.96 -4.06
C THR A 150 -57.77 -58.51 -5.39
#